data_AF-T0ZNF4-F1
#
_entry.id   AF-T0ZNF4-F1
#
_cell.length_a   1.000
_cell.length_b   1.000
_cell.length_c   1.000
_cell.angle_alpha   90.00
_cell.angle_beta   90.00
_cell.angle_gamma   90.00
#
_symmetry.space_group_name_H-M   'P 1'
#
loop_
_entity.id
_entity.type
_entity.pdbx_description
1 polymer ?
#
loop_
_entity_poly.entity_id
_entity_poly.type
_entity_poly.pdbx_seq_one_letter_code
_entity_poly.pdbx_strand_id
1 'polypeptide(L)'
;DRLSANFNRKVSVSGRSFAYETLIQEADRKLARHLTAPTGRFDLSCSFEVGESGHVTPELKDRVLSLTLAERKAAGISKTTWHYIRKRAENGRPLRLYEKVTRRIPT
;
A
#
# COMPACT_ATOMS: atom_id res chain seq x y z
N ASP A 1 11.91 -19.48 -2.27
CA ASP A 1 12.64 -18.22 -2.51
C ASP A 1 11.76 -17.02 -2.13
N ARG A 2 12.29 -16.05 -1.39
CA ARG A 2 11.51 -14.89 -0.89
C ARG A 2 11.11 -13.94 -2.03
N LEU A 3 11.94 -13.89 -3.08
CA LEU A 3 11.71 -13.03 -4.23
C LEU A 3 10.49 -13.50 -5.03
N SER A 4 10.47 -14.77 -5.44
CA SER A 4 9.35 -15.37 -6.18
C SER A 4 8.03 -15.28 -5.41
N ALA A 5 8.07 -15.44 -4.08
CA ALA A 5 6.88 -15.31 -3.24
C ALA A 5 6.30 -13.87 -3.24
N ASN A 6 7.15 -12.85 -3.37
CA ASN A 6 6.71 -11.47 -3.48
C ASN A 6 6.13 -11.16 -4.87
N PHE A 7 6.75 -11.65 -5.94
CA PHE A 7 6.26 -11.48 -7.31
C PHE A 7 4.89 -12.15 -7.54
N ASN A 8 4.69 -13.34 -6.96
CA ASN A 8 3.44 -14.09 -7.05
C ASN A 8 2.34 -13.57 -6.12
N ARG A 9 2.64 -12.57 -5.29
CA ARG A 9 1.65 -12.00 -4.38
C ARG A 9 0.60 -11.23 -5.17
N LYS A 10 -0.66 -11.50 -4.85
CA LYS A 10 -1.81 -10.86 -5.48
C LYS A 10 -2.14 -9.52 -4.83
N VAL A 11 -2.53 -8.56 -5.66
CA VAL A 11 -3.01 -7.22 -5.30
C VAL A 11 -4.25 -6.89 -6.13
N SER A 12 -5.19 -6.14 -5.54
CA SER A 12 -6.37 -5.68 -6.28
C SER A 12 -6.05 -4.37 -7.00
N VAL A 13 -6.34 -4.32 -8.29
CA VAL A 13 -6.28 -3.12 -9.13
C VAL A 13 -7.60 -3.06 -9.89
N SER A 14 -8.37 -1.99 -9.67
CA SER A 14 -9.67 -1.76 -10.32
C SER A 14 -10.65 -2.95 -10.18
N GLY A 15 -10.78 -3.49 -8.97
CA GLY A 15 -11.68 -4.59 -8.62
C GLY A 15 -11.21 -5.98 -9.06
N ARG A 16 -9.99 -6.10 -9.61
CA ARG A 16 -9.44 -7.37 -10.11
C ARG A 16 -8.11 -7.69 -9.45
N SER A 17 -7.92 -8.97 -9.16
CA SER A 17 -6.72 -9.48 -8.48
C SER A 17 -5.63 -9.86 -9.48
N PHE A 18 -4.46 -9.23 -9.38
CA PHE A 18 -3.29 -9.48 -10.22
C PHE A 18 -2.06 -9.79 -9.38
N ALA A 19 -1.17 -10.66 -9.88
CA ALA A 19 0.16 -10.82 -9.29
C ALA A 19 1.04 -9.60 -9.63
N TYR A 20 1.99 -9.27 -8.76
CA TYR A 20 2.96 -8.20 -9.05
C TYR A 20 3.74 -8.45 -10.34
N GLU A 21 4.09 -9.71 -10.62
CA GLU A 21 4.75 -10.08 -11.89
C GLU A 21 3.93 -9.66 -13.11
N THR A 22 2.61 -9.90 -13.08
CA THR A 22 1.71 -9.53 -14.18
C THR A 22 1.65 -8.02 -14.38
N LEU A 23 1.57 -7.26 -13.29
CA LEU A 23 1.53 -5.79 -13.36
C LEU A 23 2.83 -5.20 -13.89
N ILE A 24 3.97 -5.76 -13.50
CA ILE A 24 5.28 -5.35 -14.00
C ILE A 24 5.39 -5.63 -15.50
N GLN A 25 5.02 -6.83 -15.96
CA GLN A 25 4.99 -7.13 -17.40
C GLN A 25 4.07 -6.19 -18.18
N GLU A 26 2.94 -5.77 -17.61
CA GLU A 26 2.05 -4.80 -18.26
C GLU A 26 2.70 -3.41 -18.36
N ALA A 27 3.36 -2.97 -17.28
CA ALA A 27 4.12 -1.73 -17.25
C ALA A 27 5.25 -1.73 -18.29
N ASP A 28 6.00 -2.83 -18.40
CA ASP A 28 7.07 -3.01 -19.38
C ASP A 28 6.54 -2.88 -20.81
N ARG A 29 5.38 -3.51 -21.11
CA ARG A 29 4.73 -3.40 -22.41
C ARG A 29 4.24 -1.98 -22.70
N LYS A 30 3.76 -1.24 -21.70
CA LYS A 30 3.36 0.16 -21.86
C LYS A 30 4.59 1.04 -22.13
N LEU A 31 5.69 0.82 -21.41
CA LEU A 31 6.95 1.52 -21.62
C LEU A 31 7.50 1.26 -23.03
N ALA A 32 7.59 -0.01 -23.44
CA ALA A 32 8.09 -0.38 -24.75
C ALA A 32 7.27 0.28 -25.89
N ARG A 33 5.94 0.31 -25.75
CA ARG A 33 5.07 1.00 -26.71
C ARG A 33 5.29 2.51 -26.71
N HIS A 34 5.46 3.12 -25.55
CA HIS A 34 5.73 4.55 -25.46
C HIS A 34 7.07 4.93 -26.10
N LEU A 35 8.12 4.11 -25.91
CA LEU A 35 9.44 4.32 -26.50
C LEU A 35 9.45 4.12 -28.03
N THR A 36 8.66 3.18 -28.54
CA THR A 36 8.62 2.84 -29.97
C THR A 36 7.60 3.67 -30.77
N ALA A 37 6.53 4.13 -30.13
CA ALA A 37 5.49 4.96 -30.70
C ALA A 37 5.02 6.01 -29.66
N PRO A 38 5.73 7.14 -29.53
CA PRO A 38 5.48 8.12 -28.49
C PRO A 38 4.07 8.70 -28.60
N THR A 39 3.17 8.20 -27.75
CA THR A 39 1.82 8.73 -27.58
C THR A 39 1.78 9.49 -26.26
N GLY A 40 1.77 10.82 -26.36
CA GLY A 40 1.51 11.73 -25.23
C GLY A 40 2.40 11.52 -24.00
N ARG A 41 1.84 11.74 -22.81
CA ARG A 41 2.53 11.58 -21.53
C ARG A 41 2.44 10.13 -21.07
N PHE A 42 3.59 9.54 -20.73
CA PHE A 42 3.65 8.21 -20.13
C PHE A 42 3.35 8.28 -18.64
N ASP A 43 2.44 7.43 -18.19
CA ASP A 43 2.10 7.30 -16.78
C ASP A 43 2.23 5.83 -16.34
N LEU A 44 2.99 5.63 -15.27
CA LEU A 44 3.20 4.35 -14.59
C LEU A 44 2.44 4.28 -13.26
N SER A 45 1.67 5.32 -12.92
CA SER A 45 0.89 5.32 -11.70
C SER A 45 -0.10 4.14 -11.71
N CYS A 46 -0.11 3.39 -10.61
CA CYS A 46 -1.04 2.29 -10.38
C CYS A 46 -1.58 2.44 -8.97
N SER A 47 -2.88 2.69 -8.86
CA SER A 47 -3.58 2.72 -7.58
C SER A 47 -3.96 1.30 -7.18
N PHE A 48 -3.26 0.76 -6.20
CA PHE A 48 -3.63 -0.51 -5.59
C PHE A 48 -4.83 -0.29 -4.68
N GLU A 49 -5.91 -1.03 -4.94
CA GLU A 49 -7.02 -1.06 -3.99
C GLU A 49 -6.54 -1.75 -2.72
N VAL A 50 -6.81 -1.13 -1.58
CA VAL A 50 -6.56 -1.70 -0.26
C VAL A 50 -7.52 -2.88 -0.07
N GLY A 51 -7.16 -4.03 -0.66
CA GLY A 51 -7.93 -5.25 -0.62
C GLY A 51 -7.03 -6.41 -0.21
N GLU A 52 -7.35 -7.01 0.93
CA GLU A 52 -6.87 -8.29 1.46
C GLU A 52 -5.41 -8.42 1.93
N SER A 53 -4.48 -7.59 1.47
CA SER A 53 -3.06 -7.79 1.81
C SER A 53 -2.55 -6.90 2.97
N GLY A 54 -3.42 -6.06 3.52
CA GLY A 54 -3.19 -5.27 4.73
C GLY A 54 -2.01 -4.29 4.63
N HIS A 55 -1.52 -4.02 3.42
CA HIS A 55 -0.43 -3.09 3.18
C HIS A 55 -0.96 -1.66 3.15
N VAL A 56 -0.36 -0.84 4.00
CA VAL A 56 -0.64 0.59 4.16
C VAL A 56 0.09 1.39 3.08
N THR A 57 -0.60 2.36 2.48
CA THR A 57 -0.04 3.30 1.51
C THR A 57 0.86 4.35 2.19
N PRO A 58 1.70 5.10 1.45
CA PRO A 58 2.50 6.20 2.00
C PRO A 58 1.66 7.21 2.80
N GLU A 59 0.44 7.51 2.35
CA GLU A 59 -0.45 8.49 2.98
C GLU A 59 -0.87 8.03 4.38
N LEU A 60 -1.22 6.75 4.54
CA LEU A 60 -1.62 6.20 5.82
C LEU A 60 -0.40 5.98 6.75
N LYS A 61 0.82 5.81 6.20
CA LYS A 61 2.06 5.84 6.98
C LYS A 61 2.28 7.24 7.58
N ASP A 62 2.12 8.28 6.78
CA ASP A 62 2.27 9.67 7.24
C ASP A 62 1.17 10.01 8.26
N ARG A 63 -0.05 9.53 8.04
CA ARG A 63 -1.17 9.69 8.98
C ARG A 63 -0.91 9.05 10.34
N VAL A 64 -0.35 7.83 10.34
CA VAL A 64 0.06 7.15 11.58
C VAL A 64 1.14 7.93 12.32
N LEU A 65 2.10 8.52 11.59
CA LEU A 65 3.18 9.31 12.19
C LEU A 65 2.66 10.64 12.75
N SER A 66 1.65 11.24 12.12
CA SER A 66 1.00 12.47 12.58
C SER A 66 -0.05 12.25 13.68
N LEU A 67 -0.42 11.00 13.98
CA LEU A 67 -1.55 10.69 14.86
C LEU A 67 -1.29 11.17 16.29
N THR A 68 -2.13 12.07 16.79
CA THR A 68 -2.03 12.60 18.15
C THR A 68 -2.59 11.64 19.19
N LEU A 69 -2.25 11.87 20.46
CA LEU A 69 -2.78 11.07 21.57
C LEU A 69 -4.31 11.17 21.69
N ALA A 70 -4.88 12.34 21.38
CA ALA A 70 -6.31 12.60 21.42
C ALA A 70 -7.05 11.85 20.32
N GLU A 71 -6.57 11.94 19.07
CA GLU A 71 -7.11 11.20 17.92
C GLU A 71 -7.03 9.69 18.13
N ARG A 72 -5.91 9.20 18.68
CA ARG A 72 -5.76 7.79 19.06
C ARG A 72 -6.85 7.34 20.05
N LYS A 73 -7.12 8.15 21.08
CA LYS A 73 -8.14 7.85 22.09
C LYS A 73 -9.53 7.84 21.45
N ALA A 74 -9.84 8.84 20.63
CA ALA A 74 -11.11 8.93 19.90
C ALA A 74 -11.33 7.74 18.94
N ALA A 75 -10.27 7.29 18.27
CA ALA A 75 -10.25 6.13 17.39
C ALA A 75 -10.35 4.77 18.13
N GLY A 76 -10.30 4.75 19.46
CA GLY A 76 -10.34 3.49 20.24
C GLY A 76 -9.15 2.56 19.95
N ILE A 77 -7.97 3.14 19.64
CA ILE A 77 -6.74 2.38 19.37
C ILE A 77 -5.95 2.23 20.69
N SER A 78 -5.63 0.99 21.08
CA SER A 78 -4.87 0.75 22.31
C SER A 78 -3.45 1.34 22.22
N LYS A 79 -2.87 1.70 23.37
CA LYS A 79 -1.51 2.28 23.45
C LYS A 79 -0.46 1.34 22.82
N THR A 80 -0.57 0.05 23.10
CA THR A 80 0.34 -0.99 22.57
C THR A 80 0.25 -1.11 21.06
N THR A 81 -0.97 -1.12 20.52
CA THR A 81 -1.22 -1.13 19.07
C THR A 81 -0.62 0.12 18.43
N TRP A 82 -0.89 1.29 18.99
CA TRP A 82 -0.35 2.56 18.46
C TRP A 82 1.18 2.60 18.42
N HIS A 83 1.86 2.21 19.51
CA HIS A 83 3.32 2.15 19.52
C HIS A 83 3.89 1.16 18.50
N TYR A 84 3.27 -0.01 18.34
CA TYR A 84 3.70 -1.00 17.35
C TYR A 84 3.60 -0.48 15.92
N ILE A 85 2.47 0.18 15.60
CA ILE A 85 2.22 0.74 14.27
C ILE A 85 3.20 1.90 14.02
N ARG A 86 3.34 2.83 14.96
CA ARG A 86 4.27 3.96 14.83
C ARG A 86 5.71 3.51 14.62
N LYS A 87 6.20 2.55 15.42
CA LYS A 87 7.56 2.00 15.28
C LYS A 87 7.77 1.35 13.92
N ARG A 88 6.77 0.63 13.37
CA ARG A 88 6.90 0.07 12.02
C ARG A 88 6.93 1.15 10.95
N ALA A 89 6.11 2.18 11.08
CA ALA A 89 6.06 3.32 10.16
C ALA A 89 7.41 4.05 10.13
N GLU A 90 7.99 4.35 11.30
CA GLU A 90 9.30 4.99 11.45
C GLU A 90 10.42 4.18 10.78
N ASN A 91 10.38 2.85 10.90
CA ASN A 91 11.36 1.95 10.30
C ASN A 91 11.13 1.71 8.79
N GLY A 92 10.19 2.41 8.15
CA GLY A 92 9.85 2.21 6.74
C GLY A 92 9.33 0.81 6.43
N ARG A 93 8.89 0.06 7.43
CA ARG A 93 8.42 -1.32 7.26
C ARG A 93 6.96 -1.31 6.83
N PRO A 94 6.52 -2.31 6.04
CA PRO A 94 5.11 -2.47 5.72
C PRO A 94 4.29 -2.59 7.01
N LEU A 95 3.32 -1.71 7.17
CA LEU A 95 2.34 -1.80 8.23
C LEU A 95 1.33 -2.85 7.79
N ARG A 96 1.36 -4.03 8.41
CA ARG A 96 0.30 -5.02 8.27
C ARG A 96 -0.74 -4.74 9.34
N LEU A 97 -1.76 -3.97 8.98
CA LEU A 97 -2.87 -3.67 9.88
C LEU A 97 -4.04 -4.57 9.57
N TYR A 98 -4.67 -5.09 10.63
CA TYR A 98 -5.99 -5.67 10.48
C TYR A 98 -6.95 -4.59 10.00
N GLU A 99 -7.87 -4.96 9.11
CA GLU A 99 -8.85 -4.04 8.54
C GLU A 99 -9.62 -3.25 9.61
N LYS A 100 -9.99 -3.91 10.72
CA LYS A 100 -10.65 -3.29 11.87
C LYS A 100 -9.86 -2.14 12.51
N VAL A 101 -8.53 -2.15 12.37
CA VAL A 101 -7.64 -1.10 12.87
C VAL A 101 -7.47 -0.02 11.81
N THR A 102 -7.35 -0.39 10.54
CA THR A 102 -7.28 0.56 9.41
C THR A 102 -8.52 1.46 9.38
N ARG A 103 -9.72 0.90 9.55
CA ARG A 103 -10.99 1.66 9.57
C ARG A 103 -11.12 2.63 10.75
N ARG A 104 -10.30 2.48 11.79
CA ARG A 104 -10.30 3.36 12.98
C ARG A 104 -9.35 4.52 12.84
N ILE A 105 -8.38 4.43 11.93
CA ILE A 105 -7.46 5.54 11.68
C ILE A 105 -8.27 6.60 10.93
N PRO A 106 -8.48 7.78 11.50
CA PRO A 106 -9.22 8.84 10.83
C PRO A 106 -8.48 9.23 9.55
N THR A 107 -9.21 9.27 8.44
CA THR A 107 -8.72 9.77 7.15
C THR A 107 -8.31 11.23 7.27
#